data_AF-A0A150XIJ4-F1
#
_entry.id   AF-A0A150XIJ4-F1
#
_cell.length_a   1.000
_cell.length_b   1.000
_cell.length_c   1.000
_cell.angle_alpha   90.00
_cell.angle_beta   90.00
_cell.angle_gamma   90.00
#
_symmetry.space_group_name_H-M   'P 1'
#
loop_
_entity.id
_entity.type
_entity.pdbx_description
1 polymer ?
#
loop_
_entity_poly.entity_id
_entity_poly.type
_entity_poly.pdbx_seq_one_letter_code
_entity_poly.pdbx_strand_id
1 'polypeptide(L)'
;MKIRAFIFLVVISISPCFAQTDHEQITKTLNQFILGTQYNYPDSIAMAFHPGTRMFLYNGTDSAYFMTSEEYAGLYGRRAPGTLNNRPSKIIGIEIDRDVAYAKLEIDIPSYGNRYHDLLLLKKILGQWKIVGKATSAGPIPKAPEEFTPNPAKEVVLTGLNKPWSMAFISENDVLITEKDGSLLRINLETKEWKAISGLPKDVARAVQIDTAKFKKSIFPNSLHGQTISANAGWFQVLLDPDFDQNNYVYISYAAENKARASTTKVIRGKLIDNELKEVETLFVAEPYVHGLYHYGGGMIFGTDGKLYITIGERNFFEYMNPEIPVAQDVKDKRGKVIRINPDGSIPKDNPDFGPSVIKGLFAIGIRASQGLAIHPETGDIWFSEHGTNQGDELNILKPSANYGWPNVTTGSYRTDYQPKTISGATFTDPVYSWDHTVAPTGLTFYSGAEFPLWKGNLIVPGLSKGSLWRMVVDGDKIISAEELFINSRVRLRKAIVSPGGQLYLLSDEEDGKLIRVFNGKS
;
A
#
# COMPACT_ATOMS: atom_id res chain seq x y z
N MET A 1 89.28 -52.74 21.17
CA MET A 1 88.07 -52.25 21.87
C MET A 1 87.41 -51.15 21.04
N LYS A 2 86.09 -51.19 20.83
CA LYS A 2 85.33 -50.28 19.94
C LYS A 2 84.54 -49.23 20.73
N ILE A 3 84.39 -48.07 20.09
CA ILE A 3 83.90 -46.76 20.57
C ILE A 3 82.37 -46.64 20.46
N ARG A 4 81.73 -45.84 21.34
CA ARG A 4 80.36 -45.31 21.16
C ARG A 4 80.34 -43.80 21.44
N ALA A 5 79.68 -43.05 20.55
CA ALA A 5 79.38 -41.62 20.66
C ALA A 5 77.86 -41.44 20.72
N PHE A 6 77.38 -40.50 21.54
CA PHE A 6 75.98 -40.11 21.64
C PHE A 6 75.86 -38.62 21.27
N ILE A 7 74.99 -38.31 20.31
CA ILE A 7 74.71 -36.95 19.81
C ILE A 7 73.39 -36.48 20.44
N PHE A 8 73.41 -35.28 21.04
CA PHE A 8 72.23 -34.58 21.52
C PHE A 8 71.73 -33.62 20.43
N LEU A 9 70.46 -33.72 20.06
CA LEU A 9 69.80 -32.86 19.07
C LEU A 9 69.15 -31.66 19.79
N VAL A 10 69.51 -30.43 19.41
CA VAL A 10 68.83 -29.20 19.87
C VAL A 10 67.78 -28.80 18.84
N VAL A 11 66.51 -28.73 19.26
CA VAL A 11 65.39 -28.24 18.45
C VAL A 11 65.28 -26.73 18.66
N ILE A 12 65.50 -25.94 17.60
CA ILE A 12 65.24 -24.49 17.58
C ILE A 12 63.81 -24.28 17.08
N SER A 13 62.92 -23.79 17.94
CA SER A 13 61.57 -23.36 17.56
C SER A 13 61.63 -21.99 16.88
N ILE A 14 61.40 -21.94 15.56
CA ILE A 14 61.18 -20.69 14.84
C ILE A 14 59.67 -20.41 14.88
N SER A 15 59.25 -19.46 15.72
CA SER A 15 57.89 -18.93 15.68
C SER A 15 57.77 -17.97 14.48
N PRO A 16 56.81 -18.15 13.55
CA PRO A 16 56.55 -17.16 12.53
C PRO A 16 56.03 -15.86 13.15
N CYS A 17 56.78 -14.78 12.99
CA CYS A 17 56.32 -13.42 13.30
C CYS A 17 55.31 -13.02 12.23
N PHE A 18 54.02 -13.22 12.47
CA PHE A 18 52.97 -12.75 11.56
C PHE A 18 53.01 -11.21 11.52
N ALA A 19 53.23 -10.63 10.33
CA ALA A 19 53.12 -9.19 10.14
C ALA A 19 51.65 -8.77 10.34
N GLN A 20 51.42 -7.72 11.13
CA GLN A 20 50.07 -7.21 11.36
C GLN A 20 49.42 -6.77 10.04
N THR A 21 48.14 -7.07 9.87
CA THR A 21 47.37 -6.60 8.70
C THR A 21 47.19 -5.08 8.76
N ASP A 22 46.93 -4.44 7.62
CA ASP A 22 46.65 -2.99 7.60
C ASP A 22 45.45 -2.62 8.47
N HIS A 23 44.43 -3.47 8.49
CA HIS A 23 43.27 -3.28 9.38
C HIS A 23 43.65 -3.31 10.86
N GLU A 24 44.51 -4.24 11.29
CA GLU A 24 45.01 -4.30 12.67
C GLU A 24 45.86 -3.08 13.02
N GLN A 25 46.72 -2.63 12.10
CA GLN A 25 47.57 -1.45 12.31
C GLN A 25 46.73 -0.17 12.41
N ILE A 26 45.73 0.01 11.54
CA ILE A 26 44.79 1.13 11.61
C ILE A 26 44.01 1.07 12.92
N THR A 27 43.47 -0.10 13.28
CA THR A 27 42.74 -0.30 14.54
C THR A 27 43.60 0.07 15.74
N LYS A 28 44.89 -0.27 15.72
CA LYS A 28 45.85 0.11 16.77
C LYS A 28 46.04 1.63 16.83
N THR A 29 46.23 2.31 15.69
CA THR A 29 46.33 3.79 15.63
C THR A 29 45.06 4.46 16.17
N LEU A 30 43.88 3.94 15.80
CA LEU A 30 42.59 4.47 16.26
C LEU A 30 42.38 4.24 17.76
N ASN A 31 42.70 3.04 18.26
CA ASN A 31 42.61 2.75 19.70
C ASN A 31 43.59 3.59 20.51
N GLN A 32 44.77 3.89 19.97
CA GLN A 32 45.71 4.80 20.61
C GLN A 32 45.14 6.22 20.71
N PHE A 33 44.49 6.72 19.66
CA PHE A 33 43.76 7.98 19.70
C PHE A 33 42.60 7.96 20.72
N ILE A 34 41.78 6.90 20.71
CA ILE A 34 40.64 6.73 21.63
C ILE A 34 41.13 6.72 23.08
N LEU A 35 42.13 5.91 23.41
CA LEU A 35 42.71 5.86 24.76
C LEU A 35 43.23 7.22 25.19
N GLY A 36 43.89 7.94 24.29
CA GLY A 36 44.39 9.28 24.56
C GLY A 36 43.28 10.26 24.94
N THR A 37 42.20 10.28 24.17
CA THR A 37 41.06 11.18 24.44
C THR A 37 40.23 10.77 25.66
N GLN A 38 40.12 9.46 25.93
CA GLN A 38 39.33 8.91 27.03
C GLN A 38 40.04 9.02 28.38
N TYR A 39 41.37 8.98 28.42
CA TYR A 39 42.18 8.97 29.66
C TYR A 39 43.18 10.14 29.77
N ASN A 40 43.01 11.19 28.98
CA ASN A 40 43.87 12.39 29.00
C ASN A 40 45.37 12.08 28.77
N TYR A 41 45.70 11.25 27.76
CA TYR A 41 47.10 11.03 27.32
C TYR A 41 47.43 11.87 26.08
N PRO A 42 47.93 13.11 26.21
CA PRO A 42 48.22 13.98 25.07
C PRO A 42 49.24 13.36 24.10
N ASP A 43 50.26 12.66 24.60
CA ASP A 43 51.27 12.00 23.76
C ASP A 43 50.67 10.86 22.92
N SER A 44 49.71 10.12 23.48
CA SER A 44 49.02 9.06 22.73
C SER A 44 48.19 9.65 21.60
N ILE A 45 47.51 10.77 21.84
CA ILE A 45 46.79 11.51 20.79
C ILE A 45 47.78 11.96 19.72
N ALA A 46 48.82 12.70 20.10
CA ALA A 46 49.81 13.24 19.16
C ALA A 46 50.46 12.15 18.31
N MET A 47 50.81 11.00 18.90
CA MET A 47 51.39 9.87 18.19
C MET A 47 50.44 9.22 17.16
N ALA A 48 49.12 9.33 17.32
CA ALA A 48 48.16 8.78 16.36
C ALA A 48 48.07 9.63 15.08
N PHE A 49 48.41 10.91 15.16
CA PHE A 49 48.38 11.84 14.04
C PHE A 49 49.73 11.95 13.33
N HIS A 50 49.68 12.31 12.05
CA HIS A 50 50.83 12.91 11.39
C HIS A 50 51.00 14.35 11.89
N PRO A 51 52.22 14.83 12.17
CA PRO A 51 52.42 16.21 12.63
C PRO A 51 51.80 17.25 11.70
N GLY A 52 51.19 18.29 12.27
CA GLY A 52 50.52 19.37 11.53
C GLY A 52 49.19 18.98 10.87
N THR A 53 48.59 17.85 11.25
CA THR A 53 47.28 17.44 10.73
C THR A 53 46.21 18.48 11.06
N ARG A 54 45.40 18.85 10.07
CA ARG A 54 44.29 19.79 10.25
C ARG A 54 43.04 19.06 10.73
N MET A 55 42.43 19.60 11.76
CA MET A 55 41.21 19.08 12.38
C MET A 55 40.09 20.10 12.27
N PHE A 56 38.91 19.66 11.85
CA PHE A 56 37.68 20.45 11.80
C PHE A 56 36.75 19.97 12.90
N LEU A 57 36.57 20.79 13.92
CA LEU A 57 35.80 20.46 15.12
C LEU A 57 34.43 21.14 15.08
N TYR A 58 33.44 20.46 15.64
CA TYR A 58 32.11 21.02 15.84
C TYR A 58 32.16 22.15 16.89
N ASN A 59 31.50 23.27 16.61
CA ASN A 59 31.43 24.43 17.50
C ASN A 59 30.01 24.87 17.88
N GLY A 60 28.97 24.15 17.46
CA GLY A 60 27.58 24.52 17.73
C GLY A 60 26.87 25.34 16.65
N THR A 61 27.54 25.69 15.55
CA THR A 61 27.00 26.53 14.46
C THR A 61 27.36 25.96 13.08
N ASP A 62 26.85 26.55 11.99
CA ASP A 62 27.24 26.23 10.61
C ASP A 62 28.67 26.69 10.23
N SER A 63 29.53 26.96 11.22
CA SER A 63 30.92 27.33 11.01
C SER A 63 31.88 26.24 11.51
N ALA A 64 33.04 26.08 10.87
CA ALA A 64 34.04 25.10 11.28
C ALA A 64 35.10 25.74 12.20
N TYR A 65 35.31 25.16 13.38
CA TYR A 65 36.47 25.49 14.21
C TYR A 65 37.66 24.62 13.81
N PHE A 66 38.81 25.22 13.48
CA PHE A 66 39.98 24.48 13.03
C PHE A 66 41.09 24.47 14.09
N MET A 67 41.86 23.37 14.13
CA MET A 67 42.96 23.17 15.06
C MET A 67 44.01 22.21 14.46
N THR A 68 45.27 22.33 14.86
CA THR A 68 46.31 21.33 14.58
C THR A 68 46.18 20.11 15.51
N SER A 69 46.74 18.98 15.11
CA SER A 69 46.82 17.78 15.95
C SER A 69 47.49 18.02 17.30
N GLU A 70 48.50 18.88 17.34
CA GLU A 70 49.30 19.23 18.51
C GLU A 70 48.52 20.10 19.49
N GLU A 71 47.85 21.14 18.99
CA GLU A 71 46.93 21.96 19.77
C GLU A 71 45.79 21.11 20.33
N TYR A 72 45.25 20.19 19.53
CA TYR A 72 44.18 19.29 19.96
C TYR A 72 44.64 18.33 21.05
N ALA A 73 45.81 17.69 20.87
CA ALA A 73 46.44 16.87 21.90
C ALA A 73 46.67 17.67 23.18
N GLY A 74 47.13 18.92 23.08
CA GLY A 74 47.35 19.82 24.21
C GLY A 74 46.11 20.10 25.06
N LEU A 75 44.90 20.05 24.49
CA LEU A 75 43.65 20.16 25.26
C LEU A 75 43.52 19.07 26.34
N TYR A 76 44.12 17.90 26.11
CA TYR A 76 44.11 16.75 27.01
C TYR A 76 45.30 16.72 27.97
N GLY A 77 46.22 17.69 27.88
CA GLY A 77 47.28 17.90 28.89
C GLY A 77 46.83 18.70 30.11
N ARG A 78 45.58 19.19 30.13
CA ARG A 78 45.03 20.02 31.23
C ARG A 78 44.73 19.24 32.51
N ARG A 79 44.69 17.90 32.43
CA ARG A 79 44.45 16.98 33.55
C ARG A 79 45.59 15.98 33.62
N ALA A 80 45.80 15.38 34.79
CA ALA A 80 46.83 14.36 34.97
C ALA A 80 46.60 13.17 34.02
N PRO A 81 47.64 12.69 33.30
CA PRO A 81 47.53 11.51 32.44
C PRO A 81 46.97 10.29 33.17
N GLY A 82 46.04 9.57 32.54
CA GLY A 82 45.28 8.46 33.14
C GLY A 82 43.95 8.85 33.77
N THR A 83 43.66 10.15 33.90
CA THR A 83 42.36 10.62 34.40
C THR A 83 41.26 10.37 33.37
N LEU A 84 40.17 9.72 33.78
CA LEU A 84 39.01 9.47 32.90
C LEU A 84 38.36 10.79 32.44
N ASN A 85 38.02 10.87 31.16
CA ASN A 85 37.42 12.03 30.50
C ASN A 85 35.95 11.80 30.09
N ASN A 86 35.32 10.69 30.48
CA ASN A 86 33.93 10.33 30.18
C ASN A 86 33.52 10.54 28.71
N ARG A 87 34.41 10.18 27.78
CA ARG A 87 34.20 10.19 26.33
C ARG A 87 34.32 8.76 25.78
N PRO A 88 33.40 7.84 26.12
CA PRO A 88 33.40 6.51 25.53
C PRO A 88 33.35 6.63 24.01
N SER A 89 34.36 6.07 23.35
CA SER A 89 34.50 6.12 21.90
C SER A 89 34.62 4.71 21.35
N LYS A 90 33.98 4.44 20.22
CA LYS A 90 34.09 3.16 19.51
C LYS A 90 34.33 3.36 18.03
N ILE A 91 35.09 2.45 17.44
CA ILE A 91 35.27 2.36 15.99
C ILE A 91 33.98 1.75 15.41
N ILE A 92 33.35 2.43 14.45
CA ILE A 92 32.11 1.95 13.80
C ILE A 92 32.29 1.59 12.33
N GLY A 93 33.44 1.94 11.72
CA GLY A 93 33.80 1.51 10.38
C GLY A 93 35.24 1.87 10.02
N ILE A 94 35.88 1.01 9.24
CA ILE A 94 37.19 1.22 8.62
C ILE A 94 37.05 0.77 7.15
N GLU A 95 37.43 1.64 6.22
CA GLU A 95 37.51 1.35 4.79
C GLU A 95 38.93 1.65 4.32
N ILE A 96 39.57 0.68 3.66
CA ILE A 96 40.99 0.76 3.27
C ILE A 96 41.08 0.75 1.74
N ASP A 97 41.74 1.75 1.18
CA ASP A 97 42.14 1.78 -0.22
C ASP A 97 43.66 1.93 -0.31
N ARG A 98 44.33 0.79 -0.53
CA ARG A 98 45.79 0.67 -0.61
C ARG A 98 46.49 1.29 0.61
N ASP A 99 47.08 2.47 0.45
CA ASP A 99 47.86 3.17 1.45
C ASP A 99 47.11 4.37 2.06
N VAL A 100 45.81 4.50 1.80
CA VAL A 100 44.87 5.45 2.40
C VAL A 100 43.74 4.67 3.08
N ALA A 101 43.17 5.21 4.15
CA ALA A 101 41.99 4.64 4.77
C ALA A 101 41.06 5.73 5.31
N TYR A 102 39.77 5.43 5.35
CA TYR A 102 38.77 6.21 6.05
C TYR A 102 38.30 5.43 7.28
N ALA A 103 38.19 6.10 8.42
CA ALA A 103 37.62 5.51 9.62
C ALA A 103 36.58 6.43 10.24
N LYS A 104 35.55 5.82 10.83
CA LYS A 104 34.49 6.52 11.55
C LYS A 104 34.48 6.09 13.01
N LEU A 105 34.57 7.04 13.92
CA LEU A 105 34.39 6.83 15.36
C LEU A 105 33.05 7.42 15.83
N GLU A 106 32.39 6.74 16.76
CA GLU A 106 31.24 7.26 17.51
C GLU A 106 31.71 7.59 18.94
N ILE A 107 31.42 8.80 19.41
CA ILE A 107 31.80 9.30 20.75
C ILE A 107 30.53 9.79 21.44
N ASP A 108 30.20 9.18 22.58
CA ASP A 108 29.14 9.69 23.44
C ASP A 108 29.74 10.65 24.47
N ILE A 109 29.18 11.87 24.58
CA ILE A 109 29.56 12.81 25.65
C ILE A 109 28.29 13.18 26.42
N PRO A 110 27.87 12.34 27.39
CA PRO A 110 26.58 12.47 28.08
C PRO A 110 26.34 13.84 28.70
N SER A 111 27.39 14.51 29.19
CA SER A 111 27.30 15.85 29.78
C SER A 111 26.86 16.95 28.81
N TYR A 112 26.98 16.73 27.50
CA TYR A 112 26.55 17.68 26.46
C TYR A 112 25.26 17.22 25.74
N GLY A 113 24.67 16.09 26.12
CA GLY A 113 23.45 15.57 25.49
C GLY A 113 23.58 15.16 24.01
N ASN A 114 24.82 15.10 23.50
CA ASN A 114 25.12 14.88 22.08
C ASN A 114 25.95 13.62 21.88
N ARG A 115 25.70 12.95 20.75
CA ARG A 115 26.57 11.94 20.15
C ARG A 115 27.38 12.60 19.03
N TYR A 116 28.69 12.39 19.05
CA TYR A 116 29.61 12.92 18.06
C TYR A 116 30.12 11.81 17.15
N HIS A 117 30.37 12.14 15.89
CA HIS A 117 31.11 11.27 14.98
C HIS A 117 32.39 11.94 14.53
N ASP A 118 33.51 11.25 14.69
CA ASP A 118 34.78 11.66 14.11
C ASP A 118 35.02 10.88 12.81
N LEU A 119 35.14 11.62 11.71
CA LEU A 119 35.52 11.12 10.40
C LEU A 119 37.02 11.33 10.24
N LEU A 120 37.77 10.24 10.08
CA LEU A 120 39.23 10.23 10.09
C LEU A 120 39.74 9.77 8.73
N LEU A 121 40.62 10.57 8.13
CA LEU A 121 41.42 10.17 6.98
C LEU A 121 42.78 9.71 7.50
N LEU A 122 43.21 8.51 7.11
CA LEU A 122 44.49 7.93 7.46
C LEU A 122 45.34 7.69 6.21
N LYS A 123 46.66 7.80 6.38
CA LYS A 123 47.67 7.50 5.36
C LYS A 123 48.75 6.60 5.94
N LYS A 124 49.20 5.63 5.16
CA LYS A 124 50.40 4.83 5.49
C LYS A 124 51.65 5.61 5.08
N ILE A 125 52.40 6.07 6.07
CA ILE A 125 53.60 6.90 5.90
C ILE A 125 54.78 6.16 6.53
N LEU A 126 55.83 5.89 5.74
CA LEU A 126 57.00 5.12 6.18
C LEU A 126 56.64 3.78 6.86
N GLY A 127 55.61 3.11 6.34
CA GLY A 127 55.13 1.83 6.86
C GLY A 127 54.20 1.92 8.08
N GLN A 128 53.87 3.12 8.56
CA GLN A 128 52.98 3.32 9.71
C GLN A 128 51.70 4.08 9.32
N TRP A 129 50.56 3.62 9.82
CA TRP A 129 49.29 4.32 9.63
C TRP A 129 49.16 5.50 10.59
N LYS A 130 48.93 6.69 10.02
CA LYS A 130 48.74 7.95 10.74
C LYS A 130 47.44 8.61 10.33
N ILE A 131 46.76 9.24 11.27
CA ILE A 131 45.63 10.11 10.97
C ILE A 131 46.20 11.39 10.34
N VAL A 132 45.74 11.72 9.13
CA VAL A 132 46.16 12.90 8.34
C VAL A 132 45.03 13.90 8.11
N GLY A 133 43.81 13.58 8.55
CA GLY A 133 42.67 14.50 8.55
C GLY A 133 41.60 14.05 9.52
N LYS A 134 40.89 15.00 10.12
CA LYS A 134 39.77 14.73 11.03
C LYS A 134 38.68 15.78 10.91
N ALA A 135 37.44 15.33 10.81
CA ALA A 135 36.24 16.17 10.90
C ALA A 135 35.28 15.61 11.95
N THR A 136 34.67 16.48 12.75
CA THR A 136 33.73 16.08 13.81
C THR A 136 32.31 16.58 13.50
N SER A 137 31.33 15.69 13.47
CA SER A 137 29.91 16.05 13.50
C SER A 137 29.32 15.87 14.90
N ALA A 138 28.26 16.60 15.22
CA ALA A 138 27.47 16.41 16.45
C ALA A 138 25.99 16.30 16.12
N GLY A 139 25.28 15.42 16.82
CA GLY A 139 23.82 15.36 16.83
C GLY A 139 23.32 15.03 18.24
N PRO A 140 22.04 15.29 18.55
CA PRO A 140 21.46 14.84 19.81
C PRO A 140 21.62 13.31 19.91
N ILE A 141 21.83 12.78 21.13
CA ILE A 141 21.68 11.33 21.34
C ILE A 141 20.26 10.98 20.89
N PRO A 142 20.07 10.11 19.88
CA PRO A 142 18.73 9.74 19.48
C PRO A 142 18.05 9.17 20.72
N LYS A 143 16.92 9.77 21.13
CA LYS A 143 15.95 8.99 21.92
C LYS A 143 15.79 7.69 21.14
N ALA A 144 15.81 6.55 21.84
CA ALA A 144 15.36 5.30 21.22
C ALA A 144 14.12 5.68 20.40
N PRO A 145 14.07 5.35 19.09
CA PRO A 145 12.93 5.77 18.28
C PRO A 145 11.71 5.41 19.10
N GLU A 146 10.90 6.42 19.50
CA GLU A 146 9.61 6.12 20.11
C GLU A 146 9.00 5.12 19.15
N GLU A 147 8.76 3.89 19.60
CA GLU A 147 8.05 2.91 18.80
C GLU A 147 6.76 3.60 18.44
N PHE A 148 6.68 4.12 17.20
CA PHE A 148 5.54 4.86 16.74
C PHE A 148 4.45 3.83 16.61
N THR A 149 3.73 3.60 17.71
CA THR A 149 2.66 2.63 17.77
C THR A 149 1.43 3.40 17.31
N PRO A 150 0.90 3.12 16.11
CA PRO A 150 -0.30 3.78 15.64
C PRO A 150 -1.42 3.54 16.66
N ASN A 151 -2.13 4.60 17.05
CA ASN A 151 -3.32 4.50 17.88
C ASN A 151 -4.53 4.89 17.02
N PRO A 152 -4.98 4.03 16.09
CA PRO A 152 -6.04 4.39 15.17
C PRO A 152 -7.35 4.63 15.92
N ALA A 153 -7.91 5.82 15.72
CA ALA A 153 -9.22 6.23 16.16
C ALA A 153 -10.08 6.60 14.94
N LYS A 154 -11.39 6.76 15.16
CA LYS A 154 -12.31 7.16 14.09
C LYS A 154 -13.36 8.15 14.60
N GLU A 155 -13.73 9.08 13.74
CA GLU A 155 -14.77 10.08 13.99
C GLU A 155 -15.77 10.10 12.84
N VAL A 156 -17.03 10.37 13.18
CA VAL A 156 -18.09 10.57 12.18
C VAL A 156 -18.03 12.01 11.71
N VAL A 157 -17.75 12.19 10.42
CA VAL A 157 -17.62 13.50 9.78
C VAL A 157 -18.97 14.00 9.28
N LEU A 158 -19.86 13.06 8.92
CA LEU A 158 -21.16 13.31 8.33
C LEU A 158 -22.07 12.08 8.53
N THR A 159 -23.38 12.31 8.72
CA THR A 159 -24.45 11.29 8.77
C THR A 159 -25.55 11.63 7.78
N GLY A 160 -26.59 10.79 7.67
CA GLY A 160 -27.78 11.04 6.85
C GLY A 160 -27.65 10.66 5.38
N LEU A 161 -26.57 9.95 4.99
CA LEU A 161 -26.37 9.51 3.60
C LEU A 161 -27.21 8.25 3.32
N ASN A 162 -27.96 8.21 2.22
CA ASN A 162 -28.82 7.09 1.87
C ASN A 162 -28.03 5.94 1.21
N LYS A 163 -27.39 5.10 2.02
CA LYS A 163 -26.52 3.99 1.58
C LYS A 163 -25.43 4.47 0.61
N PRO A 164 -24.50 5.32 1.07
CA PRO A 164 -23.45 5.86 0.23
C PRO A 164 -22.59 4.72 -0.34
N TRP A 165 -22.24 4.79 -1.62
CA TRP A 165 -21.57 3.72 -2.37
C TRP A 165 -20.13 4.07 -2.75
N SER A 166 -19.87 5.24 -3.31
CA SER A 166 -18.53 5.72 -3.65
C SER A 166 -18.35 7.18 -3.28
N MET A 167 -17.09 7.57 -3.12
CA MET A 167 -16.67 8.95 -2.98
C MET A 167 -15.48 9.25 -3.90
N ALA A 168 -15.37 10.50 -4.35
CA ALA A 168 -14.25 11.02 -5.12
C ALA A 168 -13.99 12.48 -4.73
N PHE A 169 -12.78 12.79 -4.27
CA PHE A 169 -12.39 14.12 -3.84
C PHE A 169 -12.06 15.01 -5.05
N ILE A 170 -12.74 16.15 -5.15
CA ILE A 170 -12.40 17.23 -6.10
C ILE A 170 -11.28 18.09 -5.50
N SER A 171 -11.31 18.32 -4.19
CA SER A 171 -10.28 18.98 -3.40
C SER A 171 -10.29 18.42 -1.98
N GLU A 172 -9.47 18.92 -1.05
CA GLU A 172 -9.53 18.48 0.36
C GLU A 172 -10.91 18.61 0.99
N ASN A 173 -11.63 19.67 0.65
CA ASN A 173 -12.90 19.99 1.28
C ASN A 173 -14.09 19.65 0.39
N ASP A 174 -13.94 19.48 -0.92
CA ASP A 174 -15.06 19.14 -1.81
C ASP A 174 -15.00 17.68 -2.26
N VAL A 175 -16.05 16.93 -1.96
CA VAL A 175 -16.18 15.51 -2.30
C VAL A 175 -17.48 15.23 -3.02
N LEU A 176 -17.41 14.39 -4.05
CA LEU A 176 -18.57 13.77 -4.67
C LEU A 176 -18.88 12.46 -3.97
N ILE A 177 -20.14 12.21 -3.61
CA ILE A 177 -20.59 10.94 -3.03
C ILE A 177 -21.79 10.41 -3.81
N THR A 178 -21.72 9.17 -4.28
CA THR A 178 -22.89 8.46 -4.82
C THR A 178 -23.63 7.77 -3.70
N GLU A 179 -24.96 7.88 -3.71
CA GLU A 179 -25.86 7.13 -2.84
C GLU A 179 -26.54 6.03 -3.64
N LYS A 180 -26.42 4.77 -3.19
CA LYS A 180 -26.95 3.61 -3.94
C LYS A 180 -28.45 3.77 -4.21
N ASP A 181 -29.22 4.10 -3.17
CA ASP A 181 -30.66 4.30 -3.27
C ASP A 181 -31.05 5.78 -3.47
N GLY A 182 -30.08 6.70 -3.41
CA GLY A 182 -30.26 8.15 -3.54
C GLY A 182 -29.77 8.72 -4.89
N SER A 183 -28.95 9.79 -4.83
CA SER A 183 -28.39 10.49 -6.00
C SER A 183 -26.86 10.60 -5.95
N LEU A 184 -26.25 11.33 -6.88
CA LEU A 184 -24.90 11.86 -6.73
C LEU A 184 -24.97 13.19 -5.96
N LEU A 185 -24.19 13.33 -4.91
CA LEU A 185 -24.08 14.51 -4.06
C LEU A 185 -22.72 15.17 -4.25
N ARG A 186 -22.66 16.50 -4.20
CA ARG A 186 -21.43 17.26 -3.91
C ARG A 186 -21.53 17.78 -2.50
N ILE A 187 -20.50 17.53 -1.69
CA ILE A 187 -20.47 17.83 -0.26
C ILE A 187 -19.21 18.62 0.05
N ASN A 188 -19.36 19.71 0.79
CA ASN A 188 -18.24 20.42 1.37
C ASN A 188 -18.01 19.95 2.82
N LEU A 189 -16.83 19.39 3.10
CA LEU A 189 -16.50 18.78 4.39
C LEU A 189 -16.26 19.79 5.51
N GLU A 190 -15.97 21.04 5.18
CA GLU A 190 -15.77 22.12 6.13
C GLU A 190 -17.11 22.72 6.57
N THR A 191 -17.94 23.17 5.61
CA THR A 191 -19.25 23.77 5.90
C THR A 191 -20.34 22.74 6.22
N LYS A 192 -20.12 21.47 5.87
CA LYS A 192 -21.10 20.36 5.92
C LYS A 192 -22.31 20.54 5.00
N GLU A 193 -22.26 21.52 4.10
CA GLU A 193 -23.30 21.69 3.10
C GLU A 193 -23.19 20.64 2.00
N TRP A 194 -24.32 20.12 1.54
CA TRP A 194 -24.38 19.25 0.36
C TRP A 194 -25.46 19.67 -0.63
N LYS A 195 -25.27 19.30 -1.90
CA LYS A 195 -26.26 19.50 -2.97
C LYS A 195 -26.28 18.27 -3.88
N ALA A 196 -27.47 17.88 -4.31
CA ALA A 196 -27.62 16.84 -5.32
C ALA A 196 -27.18 17.38 -6.70
N ILE A 197 -26.43 16.58 -7.44
CA ILE A 197 -26.06 16.86 -8.83
C ILE A 197 -27.27 16.62 -9.73
N SER A 198 -27.59 17.60 -10.58
CA SER A 198 -28.64 17.49 -11.61
C SER A 198 -28.09 16.90 -12.92
N GLY A 199 -28.97 16.60 -13.89
CA GLY A 199 -28.56 16.07 -15.20
C GLY A 199 -28.25 14.56 -15.23
N LEU A 200 -28.45 13.85 -14.12
CA LEU A 200 -28.20 12.40 -14.05
C LEU A 200 -29.19 11.57 -14.89
N PRO A 201 -28.77 10.40 -15.41
CA PRO A 201 -29.65 9.46 -16.10
C PRO A 201 -30.87 9.05 -15.28
N LYS A 202 -32.00 8.85 -15.98
CA LYS A 202 -33.29 8.43 -15.38
C LYS A 202 -33.53 6.93 -15.43
N ASP A 203 -32.67 6.18 -16.12
CA ASP A 203 -32.78 4.74 -16.31
C ASP A 203 -32.11 3.94 -15.17
N VAL A 204 -31.79 4.55 -14.03
CA VAL A 204 -31.24 3.81 -12.88
C VAL A 204 -32.27 2.87 -12.27
N ALA A 205 -31.89 1.61 -12.08
CA ALA A 205 -32.67 0.58 -11.42
C ALA A 205 -32.86 0.94 -9.94
N ARG A 206 -34.09 0.85 -9.48
CA ARG A 206 -34.50 1.15 -8.10
C ARG A 206 -35.17 -0.06 -7.46
N ALA A 207 -35.60 0.08 -6.21
CA ALA A 207 -36.33 -0.97 -5.52
C ALA A 207 -37.53 -1.45 -6.34
N VAL A 208 -37.71 -2.76 -6.39
CA VAL A 208 -38.85 -3.44 -7.03
C VAL A 208 -39.56 -4.29 -6.00
N GLN A 209 -40.89 -4.37 -6.11
CA GLN A 209 -41.63 -5.40 -5.40
C GLN A 209 -41.36 -6.75 -6.05
N ILE A 210 -40.84 -7.71 -5.29
CA ILE A 210 -40.46 -9.02 -5.77
C ILE A 210 -41.66 -9.96 -5.71
N ASP A 211 -42.12 -10.40 -6.88
CA ASP A 211 -43.13 -11.43 -7.04
C ASP A 211 -42.50 -12.67 -7.68
N THR A 212 -42.05 -13.60 -6.85
CA THR A 212 -41.33 -14.80 -7.33
C THR A 212 -42.16 -15.70 -8.24
N ALA A 213 -43.50 -15.55 -8.29
CA ALA A 213 -44.36 -16.30 -9.20
C ALA A 213 -44.30 -15.78 -10.65
N LYS A 214 -43.85 -14.53 -10.86
CA LYS A 214 -43.72 -13.90 -12.19
C LYS A 214 -42.37 -14.09 -12.86
N PHE A 215 -41.40 -14.64 -12.14
CA PHE A 215 -40.04 -14.85 -12.63
C PHE A 215 -39.73 -16.34 -12.75
N LYS A 216 -38.75 -16.67 -13.61
CA LYS A 216 -38.18 -18.01 -13.62
C LYS A 216 -37.71 -18.36 -12.20
N LYS A 217 -38.01 -19.57 -11.74
CA LYS A 217 -37.60 -20.08 -10.44
C LYS A 217 -36.12 -19.77 -10.19
N SER A 218 -35.81 -19.31 -8.98
CA SER A 218 -34.46 -19.01 -8.49
C SER A 218 -33.81 -17.70 -8.92
N ILE A 219 -34.43 -16.89 -9.80
CA ILE A 219 -33.95 -15.52 -10.07
C ILE A 219 -33.91 -14.69 -8.78
N PHE A 220 -34.95 -14.86 -7.94
CA PHE A 220 -35.03 -14.30 -6.61
C PHE A 220 -35.17 -15.43 -5.58
N PRO A 221 -34.51 -15.35 -4.42
CA PRO A 221 -34.80 -16.23 -3.29
C PRO A 221 -36.27 -16.16 -2.88
N ASN A 222 -36.87 -17.30 -2.55
CA ASN A 222 -38.28 -17.37 -2.16
C ASN A 222 -38.59 -16.49 -0.92
N SER A 223 -37.62 -16.29 -0.03
CA SER A 223 -37.75 -15.44 1.16
C SER A 223 -38.03 -13.98 0.84
N LEU A 224 -37.74 -13.51 -0.38
CA LEU A 224 -37.97 -12.14 -0.80
C LEU A 224 -39.35 -11.90 -1.43
N HIS A 225 -40.19 -12.94 -1.59
CA HIS A 225 -41.52 -12.78 -2.15
C HIS A 225 -42.34 -11.75 -1.34
N GLY A 226 -42.95 -10.79 -2.03
CA GLY A 226 -43.74 -9.70 -1.46
C GLY A 226 -42.93 -8.49 -0.96
N GLN A 227 -41.61 -8.57 -0.88
CA GLN A 227 -40.76 -7.48 -0.39
C GLN A 227 -40.44 -6.47 -1.50
N THR A 228 -40.35 -5.18 -1.14
CA THR A 228 -39.87 -4.12 -2.04
C THR A 228 -38.43 -3.75 -1.66
N ILE A 229 -37.46 -4.14 -2.49
CA ILE A 229 -36.04 -3.97 -2.18
C ILE A 229 -35.22 -3.74 -3.45
N SER A 230 -34.13 -2.97 -3.35
CA SER A 230 -33.16 -2.75 -4.43
C SER A 230 -32.01 -3.76 -4.41
N ALA A 231 -31.78 -4.42 -3.27
CA ALA A 231 -30.62 -5.27 -2.99
C ALA A 231 -29.32 -4.57 -3.41
N ASN A 232 -28.61 -5.08 -4.42
CA ASN A 232 -27.36 -4.49 -4.89
C ASN A 232 -27.55 -3.48 -6.03
N ALA A 233 -28.77 -3.22 -6.50
CA ALA A 233 -29.04 -2.26 -7.57
C ALA A 233 -28.98 -0.82 -7.05
N GLY A 234 -28.61 0.12 -7.91
CA GLY A 234 -28.56 1.55 -7.62
C GLY A 234 -27.45 2.28 -8.38
N TRP A 235 -27.04 3.44 -7.85
CA TRP A 235 -25.80 4.11 -8.24
C TRP A 235 -24.58 3.40 -7.63
N PHE A 236 -23.50 3.29 -8.39
CA PHE A 236 -22.27 2.65 -7.97
C PHE A 236 -21.14 3.67 -7.86
N GLN A 237 -20.12 3.56 -8.69
CA GLN A 237 -18.91 4.34 -8.55
C GLN A 237 -19.03 5.70 -9.23
N VAL A 238 -18.51 6.72 -8.56
CA VAL A 238 -18.07 7.97 -9.18
C VAL A 238 -16.55 8.00 -9.20
N LEU A 239 -15.98 8.41 -10.33
CA LEU A 239 -14.57 8.69 -10.52
C LEU A 239 -14.38 10.03 -11.21
N LEU A 240 -13.32 10.73 -10.86
CA LEU A 240 -12.84 11.86 -11.64
C LEU A 240 -11.94 11.35 -12.76
N ASP A 241 -11.97 12.04 -13.90
CA ASP A 241 -10.94 11.88 -14.94
C ASP A 241 -9.55 12.21 -14.36
N PRO A 242 -8.46 11.55 -14.81
CA PRO A 242 -7.11 11.93 -14.39
C PRO A 242 -6.78 13.41 -14.67
N ASP A 243 -7.36 14.00 -15.72
CA ASP A 243 -7.21 15.40 -16.10
C ASP A 243 -8.43 16.26 -15.71
N PHE A 244 -9.13 15.89 -14.61
CA PHE A 244 -10.37 16.54 -14.19
C PHE A 244 -10.27 18.06 -14.07
N ASP A 245 -9.17 18.59 -13.54
CA ASP A 245 -8.96 20.04 -13.38
C ASP A 245 -8.96 20.80 -14.72
N GLN A 246 -8.73 20.10 -15.84
CA GLN A 246 -8.70 20.67 -17.18
C GLN A 246 -10.00 20.39 -17.94
N ASN A 247 -10.61 19.21 -17.76
CA ASN A 247 -11.68 18.72 -18.62
C ASN A 247 -13.05 18.56 -17.93
N ASN A 248 -13.07 18.58 -16.59
CA ASN A 248 -14.24 18.39 -15.73
C ASN A 248 -15.02 17.07 -15.96
N TYR A 249 -14.41 16.05 -16.56
CA TYR A 249 -15.09 14.77 -16.80
C TYR A 249 -15.20 13.95 -15.51
N VAL A 250 -16.42 13.50 -15.23
CA VAL A 250 -16.69 12.49 -14.21
C VAL A 250 -17.28 11.25 -14.84
N TYR A 251 -16.89 10.08 -14.32
CA TYR A 251 -17.33 8.78 -14.76
C TYR A 251 -18.26 8.18 -13.71
N ILE A 252 -19.39 7.66 -14.14
CA ILE A 252 -20.40 7.10 -13.24
C ILE A 252 -20.79 5.70 -13.73
N SER A 253 -20.72 4.73 -12.85
CA SER A 253 -21.30 3.40 -13.04
C SER A 253 -22.58 3.23 -12.21
N TYR A 254 -23.56 2.52 -12.77
CA TYR A 254 -24.84 2.26 -12.11
C TYR A 254 -25.56 1.05 -12.70
N ALA A 255 -26.53 0.51 -11.98
CA ALA A 255 -27.47 -0.45 -12.55
C ALA A 255 -28.48 0.30 -13.41
N ALA A 256 -28.41 0.17 -14.73
CA ALA A 256 -29.42 0.67 -15.65
C ALA A 256 -30.56 -0.36 -15.79
N GLU A 257 -31.79 0.11 -15.97
CA GLU A 257 -33.01 -0.69 -16.09
C GLU A 257 -33.70 -0.42 -17.43
N ASN A 258 -34.25 -1.48 -18.02
CA ASN A 258 -35.07 -1.37 -19.22
C ASN A 258 -36.58 -1.40 -18.90
N LYS A 259 -37.42 -1.23 -19.92
CA LYS A 259 -38.88 -1.25 -19.79
C LYS A 259 -39.45 -2.56 -19.22
N ALA A 260 -38.71 -3.66 -19.31
CA ALA A 260 -39.09 -4.96 -18.77
C ALA A 260 -38.67 -5.18 -17.30
N ARG A 261 -38.17 -4.13 -16.62
CA ARG A 261 -37.62 -4.20 -15.25
C ARG A 261 -36.44 -5.18 -15.11
N ALA A 262 -35.78 -5.50 -16.22
CA ALA A 262 -34.50 -6.16 -16.23
C ALA A 262 -33.41 -5.09 -16.17
N SER A 263 -32.26 -5.41 -15.58
CA SER A 263 -31.20 -4.43 -15.34
C SER A 263 -29.82 -4.95 -15.74
N THR A 264 -28.88 -4.03 -15.97
CA THR A 264 -27.46 -4.32 -16.16
C THR A 264 -26.56 -3.16 -15.72
N THR A 265 -25.26 -3.41 -15.54
CA THR A 265 -24.29 -2.36 -15.24
C THR A 265 -24.06 -1.50 -16.49
N LYS A 266 -24.15 -0.19 -16.32
CA LYS A 266 -23.89 0.82 -17.34
C LYS A 266 -22.86 1.82 -16.83
N VAL A 267 -21.95 2.23 -17.71
CA VAL A 267 -20.94 3.24 -17.45
C VAL A 267 -21.16 4.42 -18.38
N ILE A 268 -21.18 5.60 -17.81
CA ILE A 268 -21.27 6.88 -18.51
C ILE A 268 -20.11 7.78 -18.11
N ARG A 269 -19.88 8.81 -18.92
CA ARG A 269 -19.17 10.02 -18.48
C ARG A 269 -20.01 11.26 -18.77
N GLY A 270 -19.71 12.36 -18.09
CA GLY A 270 -20.23 13.68 -18.41
C GLY A 270 -19.36 14.75 -17.79
N LYS A 271 -19.52 16.00 -18.22
CA LYS A 271 -18.83 17.14 -17.64
C LYS A 271 -19.59 17.67 -16.42
N LEU A 272 -18.93 17.79 -15.28
CA LEU A 272 -19.50 18.39 -14.08
C LEU A 272 -19.27 19.91 -14.11
N ILE A 273 -20.33 20.67 -14.39
CA ILE A 273 -20.28 22.13 -14.52
C ILE A 273 -21.45 22.73 -13.72
N ASP A 274 -21.17 23.70 -12.85
CA ASP A 274 -22.20 24.38 -12.04
C ASP A 274 -23.13 23.44 -11.24
N ASN A 275 -22.58 22.33 -10.72
CA ASN A 275 -23.33 21.31 -9.97
C ASN A 275 -24.37 20.54 -10.83
N GLU A 276 -24.15 20.49 -12.14
CA GLU A 276 -24.93 19.73 -13.12
C GLU A 276 -24.01 18.83 -13.94
N LEU A 277 -24.47 17.61 -14.25
CA LEU A 277 -23.81 16.73 -15.20
C LEU A 277 -24.30 17.02 -16.63
N LYS A 278 -23.42 17.57 -17.46
CA LYS A 278 -23.68 17.94 -18.87
C LYS A 278 -22.95 16.99 -19.83
N GLU A 279 -23.32 17.03 -21.11
CA GLU A 279 -22.66 16.25 -22.17
C GLU A 279 -22.51 14.76 -21.82
N VAL A 280 -23.60 14.15 -21.36
CA VAL A 280 -23.59 12.77 -20.88
C VAL A 280 -23.47 11.78 -22.04
N GLU A 281 -22.43 10.96 -22.00
CA GLU A 281 -22.12 9.93 -22.99
C GLU A 281 -22.13 8.54 -22.34
N THR A 282 -22.72 7.56 -23.03
CA THR A 282 -22.63 6.16 -22.60
C THR A 282 -21.35 5.53 -23.14
N LEU A 283 -20.51 5.04 -22.24
CA LEU A 283 -19.23 4.40 -22.59
C LEU A 283 -19.37 2.88 -22.71
N PHE A 284 -20.16 2.27 -21.83
CA PHE A 284 -20.31 0.82 -21.79
C PHE A 284 -21.67 0.39 -21.22
N VAL A 285 -22.24 -0.67 -21.80
CA VAL A 285 -23.44 -1.35 -21.29
C VAL A 285 -23.17 -2.85 -21.25
N ALA A 286 -23.24 -3.43 -20.05
CA ALA A 286 -22.95 -4.84 -19.77
C ALA A 286 -24.10 -5.78 -20.15
N GLU A 287 -24.63 -5.65 -21.36
CA GLU A 287 -25.69 -6.52 -21.87
C GLU A 287 -25.36 -8.02 -21.73
N PRO A 288 -26.38 -8.88 -21.53
CA PRO A 288 -27.81 -8.58 -21.58
C PRO A 288 -28.38 -7.90 -20.33
N TYR A 289 -29.53 -7.24 -20.48
CA TYR A 289 -30.37 -6.87 -19.35
C TYR A 289 -31.05 -8.13 -18.80
N VAL A 290 -30.87 -8.41 -17.51
CA VAL A 290 -31.42 -9.61 -16.85
C VAL A 290 -32.18 -9.24 -15.58
N HIS A 291 -33.19 -10.05 -15.25
CA HIS A 291 -33.87 -9.97 -13.95
C HIS A 291 -32.96 -10.50 -12.84
N GLY A 292 -33.11 -9.96 -11.64
CA GLY A 292 -32.23 -10.21 -10.50
C GLY A 292 -31.48 -8.94 -10.09
N LEU A 293 -31.16 -8.81 -8.80
CA LEU A 293 -30.66 -7.57 -8.19
C LEU A 293 -29.29 -7.75 -7.52
N TYR A 294 -28.48 -8.67 -8.05
CA TYR A 294 -27.24 -9.11 -7.42
C TYR A 294 -26.04 -9.02 -8.38
N HIS A 295 -24.86 -8.96 -7.78
CA HIS A 295 -23.55 -9.09 -8.45
C HIS A 295 -23.38 -8.19 -9.69
N TYR A 296 -23.67 -6.89 -9.56
CA TYR A 296 -23.47 -5.94 -10.66
C TYR A 296 -21.99 -5.64 -10.95
N GLY A 297 -21.14 -5.71 -9.92
CA GLY A 297 -19.84 -5.05 -9.96
C GLY A 297 -20.03 -3.54 -9.99
N GLY A 298 -19.44 -2.88 -10.99
CA GLY A 298 -19.49 -1.43 -11.14
C GLY A 298 -18.26 -0.72 -10.56
N GLY A 299 -17.30 -1.47 -10.03
CA GLY A 299 -15.98 -0.95 -9.72
C GLY A 299 -15.30 -0.41 -10.96
N MET A 300 -14.64 0.73 -10.83
CA MET A 300 -13.89 1.38 -11.89
C MET A 300 -12.55 1.90 -11.36
N ILE A 301 -11.52 1.94 -12.21
CA ILE A 301 -10.27 2.65 -11.93
C ILE A 301 -9.56 3.01 -13.24
N PHE A 302 -8.87 4.16 -13.26
CA PHE A 302 -7.91 4.45 -14.33
C PHE A 302 -6.59 3.78 -14.01
N GLY A 303 -6.09 2.93 -14.91
CA GLY A 303 -4.76 2.34 -14.79
C GLY A 303 -3.65 3.35 -15.05
N THR A 304 -2.41 2.97 -14.75
CA THR A 304 -1.20 3.78 -15.06
C THR A 304 -0.96 3.94 -16.56
N ASP A 305 -1.63 3.14 -17.38
CA ASP A 305 -1.69 3.23 -18.85
C ASP A 305 -2.75 4.23 -19.37
N GLY A 306 -3.43 4.94 -18.48
CA GLY A 306 -4.47 5.91 -18.80
C GLY A 306 -5.76 5.28 -19.33
N LYS A 307 -5.98 3.97 -19.14
CA LYS A 307 -7.20 3.27 -19.55
C LYS A 307 -8.16 3.08 -18.38
N LEU A 308 -9.45 3.04 -18.68
CA LEU A 308 -10.49 2.78 -17.70
C LEU A 308 -10.75 1.27 -17.61
N TYR A 309 -10.57 0.72 -16.40
CA TYR A 309 -10.87 -0.66 -16.07
C TYR A 309 -12.20 -0.72 -15.30
N ILE A 310 -13.05 -1.68 -15.64
CA ILE A 310 -14.42 -1.80 -15.12
C ILE A 310 -14.69 -3.25 -14.72
N THR A 311 -15.12 -3.49 -13.48
CA THR A 311 -15.57 -4.81 -13.03
C THR A 311 -17.06 -5.01 -13.31
N ILE A 312 -17.42 -6.13 -13.90
CA ILE A 312 -18.80 -6.53 -14.18
C ILE A 312 -19.05 -7.89 -13.55
N GLY A 313 -19.94 -7.98 -12.56
CA GLY A 313 -20.27 -9.26 -11.94
C GLY A 313 -21.18 -10.14 -12.81
N GLU A 314 -21.33 -11.41 -12.44
CA GLU A 314 -21.95 -12.43 -13.29
C GLU A 314 -23.49 -12.49 -13.26
N ARG A 315 -24.08 -11.81 -12.26
CA ARG A 315 -25.53 -11.57 -12.08
C ARG A 315 -26.40 -12.75 -11.59
N ASN A 316 -25.87 -13.94 -11.33
CA ASN A 316 -26.64 -15.04 -10.75
C ASN A 316 -26.60 -15.01 -9.22
N PHE A 317 -27.75 -15.20 -8.57
CA PHE A 317 -27.76 -15.39 -7.12
C PHE A 317 -27.30 -16.79 -6.72
N PHE A 318 -27.79 -17.82 -7.43
CA PHE A 318 -27.45 -19.21 -7.19
C PHE A 318 -26.56 -19.77 -8.29
N GLU A 319 -25.63 -20.64 -7.92
CA GLU A 319 -24.59 -21.11 -8.83
C GLU A 319 -25.14 -22.02 -9.94
N TYR A 320 -26.17 -22.83 -9.65
CA TYR A 320 -26.87 -23.68 -10.63
C TYR A 320 -27.64 -22.91 -11.71
N MET A 321 -27.72 -21.59 -11.63
CA MET A 321 -28.27 -20.77 -12.72
C MET A 321 -27.28 -20.59 -13.88
N ASN A 322 -26.02 -20.94 -13.67
CA ASN A 322 -25.04 -20.94 -14.76
C ASN A 322 -25.48 -21.90 -15.88
N PRO A 323 -25.35 -21.50 -17.16
CA PRO A 323 -25.48 -22.42 -18.27
C PRO A 323 -24.31 -23.41 -18.31
N GLU A 324 -24.34 -24.33 -19.27
CA GLU A 324 -23.28 -25.32 -19.47
C GLU A 324 -21.89 -24.69 -19.63
N ILE A 325 -21.81 -23.57 -20.38
CA ILE A 325 -20.67 -22.66 -20.33
C ILE A 325 -21.05 -21.56 -19.34
N PRO A 326 -20.41 -21.49 -18.16
CA PRO A 326 -20.76 -20.49 -17.17
C PRO A 326 -20.59 -19.05 -17.69
N VAL A 327 -21.44 -18.15 -17.22
CA VAL A 327 -21.49 -16.76 -17.71
C VAL A 327 -20.13 -16.07 -17.59
N ALA A 328 -19.46 -16.21 -16.45
CA ALA A 328 -18.15 -15.61 -16.19
C ALA A 328 -17.04 -16.18 -17.09
N GLN A 329 -17.21 -17.39 -17.62
CA GLN A 329 -16.25 -18.09 -18.48
C GLN A 329 -16.54 -17.88 -19.98
N ASP A 330 -17.78 -17.57 -20.35
CA ASP A 330 -18.14 -17.28 -21.73
C ASP A 330 -17.58 -15.92 -22.17
N VAL A 331 -16.60 -15.94 -23.08
CA VAL A 331 -15.96 -14.73 -23.65
C VAL A 331 -16.90 -13.89 -24.53
N LYS A 332 -18.09 -14.42 -24.86
CA LYS A 332 -19.15 -13.73 -25.62
C LYS A 332 -20.15 -13.00 -24.72
N ASP A 333 -20.13 -13.27 -23.41
CA ASP A 333 -20.98 -12.61 -22.43
C ASP A 333 -20.21 -11.52 -21.69
N LYS A 334 -20.82 -10.34 -21.52
CA LYS A 334 -20.18 -9.18 -20.86
C LYS A 334 -20.13 -9.30 -19.33
N ARG A 335 -20.81 -10.29 -18.76
CA ARG A 335 -20.92 -10.48 -17.30
C ARG A 335 -19.82 -11.39 -16.77
N GLY A 336 -19.41 -11.15 -15.52
CA GLY A 336 -18.31 -11.87 -14.87
C GLY A 336 -16.95 -11.57 -15.48
N LYS A 337 -16.72 -10.30 -15.85
CA LYS A 337 -15.55 -9.82 -16.64
C LYS A 337 -14.93 -8.57 -16.04
N VAL A 338 -13.64 -8.39 -16.29
CA VAL A 338 -12.99 -7.07 -16.24
C VAL A 338 -12.86 -6.54 -17.66
N ILE A 339 -13.34 -5.31 -17.87
CA ILE A 339 -13.35 -4.61 -19.16
C ILE A 339 -12.33 -3.48 -19.12
N ARG A 340 -11.53 -3.31 -20.17
CA ARG A 340 -10.58 -2.21 -20.37
C ARG A 340 -10.96 -1.41 -21.62
N ILE A 341 -11.21 -0.11 -21.44
CA ILE A 341 -11.56 0.84 -22.50
C ILE A 341 -10.74 2.12 -22.39
N ASN A 342 -10.64 2.90 -23.47
CA ASN A 342 -10.12 4.28 -23.40
C ASN A 342 -11.08 5.18 -22.63
N PRO A 343 -10.64 6.36 -22.14
CA PRO A 343 -11.50 7.32 -21.45
C PRO A 343 -12.74 7.77 -22.26
N ASP A 344 -12.68 7.70 -23.59
CA ASP A 344 -13.80 8.00 -24.50
C ASP A 344 -14.69 6.81 -24.84
N GLY A 345 -14.43 5.64 -24.26
CA GLY A 345 -15.18 4.41 -24.51
C GLY A 345 -14.72 3.64 -25.75
N SER A 346 -13.77 4.16 -26.53
CA SER A 346 -13.16 3.40 -27.62
C SER A 346 -12.30 2.25 -27.07
N ILE A 347 -12.08 1.21 -27.88
CA ILE A 347 -11.33 0.02 -27.45
C ILE A 347 -9.83 0.22 -27.68
N PRO A 348 -8.96 0.05 -26.67
CA PRO A 348 -7.52 0.09 -26.85
C PRO A 348 -7.06 -0.99 -27.82
N LYS A 349 -6.10 -0.66 -28.70
CA LYS A 349 -5.58 -1.58 -29.72
C LYS A 349 -4.72 -2.71 -29.14
N ASP A 350 -4.22 -2.50 -27.93
CA ASP A 350 -3.37 -3.39 -27.14
C ASP A 350 -4.17 -4.21 -26.11
N ASN A 351 -5.51 -4.27 -26.23
CA ASN A 351 -6.29 -5.16 -25.39
C ASN A 351 -5.92 -6.64 -25.67
N PRO A 352 -6.01 -7.52 -24.65
CA PRO A 352 -5.74 -8.94 -24.83
C PRO A 352 -6.67 -9.61 -25.85
N ASP A 353 -6.13 -10.59 -26.58
CA ASP A 353 -6.89 -11.38 -27.56
C ASP A 353 -7.41 -12.68 -26.92
N PHE A 354 -8.73 -12.84 -26.92
CA PHE A 354 -9.43 -14.06 -26.49
C PHE A 354 -10.05 -14.82 -27.69
N GLY A 355 -9.65 -14.45 -28.90
CA GLY A 355 -10.13 -15.02 -30.14
C GLY A 355 -11.25 -14.21 -30.80
N PRO A 356 -11.68 -14.63 -32.01
CA PRO A 356 -12.42 -13.79 -32.96
C PRO A 356 -13.86 -13.46 -32.55
N SER A 357 -14.42 -14.12 -31.53
CA SER A 357 -15.82 -13.91 -31.09
C SER A 357 -15.93 -13.23 -29.73
N VAL A 358 -14.82 -12.72 -29.19
CA VAL A 358 -14.79 -12.06 -27.89
C VAL A 358 -15.63 -10.77 -27.88
N ILE A 359 -16.23 -10.45 -26.74
CA ILE A 359 -16.76 -9.11 -26.50
C ILE A 359 -15.67 -8.04 -26.62
N LYS A 360 -16.05 -6.86 -27.11
CA LYS A 360 -15.17 -5.71 -27.16
C LYS A 360 -14.76 -5.27 -25.75
N GLY A 361 -13.49 -4.92 -25.60
CA GLY A 361 -12.96 -4.39 -24.33
C GLY A 361 -12.58 -5.46 -23.31
N LEU A 362 -12.70 -6.76 -23.62
CA LEU A 362 -12.38 -7.80 -22.65
C LEU A 362 -10.91 -7.74 -22.22
N PHE A 363 -10.67 -7.75 -20.90
CA PHE A 363 -9.33 -7.76 -20.32
C PHE A 363 -9.06 -9.03 -19.50
N ALA A 364 -10.03 -9.44 -18.67
CA ALA A 364 -9.96 -10.67 -17.88
C ALA A 364 -11.36 -11.28 -17.66
N ILE A 365 -11.41 -12.58 -17.40
CA ILE A 365 -12.64 -13.38 -17.23
C ILE A 365 -12.69 -14.05 -15.85
N GLY A 366 -13.82 -14.71 -15.55
CA GLY A 366 -13.90 -15.60 -14.40
C GLY A 366 -14.03 -14.89 -13.06
N ILE A 367 -14.57 -13.67 -13.03
CA ILE A 367 -14.93 -12.98 -11.78
C ILE A 367 -16.41 -13.19 -11.44
N ARG A 368 -16.75 -13.21 -10.15
CA ARG A 368 -18.11 -13.38 -9.64
C ARG A 368 -18.79 -12.06 -9.34
N ALA A 369 -18.31 -11.38 -8.30
CA ALA A 369 -18.94 -10.22 -7.69
C ALA A 369 -17.87 -9.26 -7.16
N SER A 370 -16.90 -8.93 -8.02
CA SER A 370 -15.85 -7.95 -7.77
C SER A 370 -16.42 -6.57 -7.45
N GLN A 371 -15.86 -5.89 -6.45
CA GLN A 371 -16.38 -4.61 -5.95
C GLN A 371 -15.38 -3.47 -6.18
N GLY A 372 -14.35 -3.40 -5.34
CA GLY A 372 -13.39 -2.30 -5.33
C GLY A 372 -12.15 -2.59 -6.15
N LEU A 373 -11.53 -1.55 -6.70
CA LEU A 373 -10.18 -1.61 -7.28
C LEU A 373 -9.29 -0.52 -6.67
N ALA A 374 -8.00 -0.79 -6.55
CA ALA A 374 -6.98 0.18 -6.16
C ALA A 374 -5.69 -0.05 -6.95
N ILE A 375 -4.93 1.01 -7.19
CA ILE A 375 -3.59 0.90 -7.77
C ILE A 375 -2.56 0.78 -6.65
N HIS A 376 -1.69 -0.22 -6.76
CA HIS A 376 -0.50 -0.30 -5.94
C HIS A 376 0.45 0.85 -6.32
N PRO A 377 0.83 1.74 -5.38
CA PRO A 377 1.49 3.00 -5.71
C PRO A 377 2.91 2.83 -6.30
N GLU A 378 3.59 1.73 -5.95
CA GLU A 378 4.96 1.48 -6.43
C GLU A 378 5.02 0.68 -7.74
N THR A 379 4.22 -0.37 -7.89
CA THR A 379 4.26 -1.25 -9.07
C THR A 379 3.31 -0.79 -10.18
N GLY A 380 2.27 -0.02 -9.84
CA GLY A 380 1.20 0.35 -10.76
C GLY A 380 0.15 -0.76 -10.99
N ASP A 381 0.28 -1.90 -10.31
CA ASP A 381 -0.65 -3.02 -10.46
C ASP A 381 -2.04 -2.66 -9.91
N ILE A 382 -3.08 -3.11 -10.60
CA ILE A 382 -4.46 -2.96 -10.13
C ILE A 382 -4.82 -4.15 -9.23
N TRP A 383 -5.12 -3.88 -7.97
CA TRP A 383 -5.66 -4.84 -7.02
C TRP A 383 -7.17 -4.70 -6.96
N PHE A 384 -7.90 -5.80 -6.78
CA PHE A 384 -9.35 -5.77 -6.62
C PHE A 384 -9.87 -6.77 -5.59
N SER A 385 -11.00 -6.44 -4.98
CA SER A 385 -11.72 -7.29 -4.05
C SER A 385 -12.90 -7.98 -4.72
N GLU A 386 -13.19 -9.20 -4.28
CA GLU A 386 -14.32 -9.98 -4.76
C GLU A 386 -15.04 -10.70 -3.63
N HIS A 387 -16.38 -10.71 -3.70
CA HIS A 387 -17.19 -11.57 -2.85
C HIS A 387 -17.23 -13.00 -3.39
N GLY A 388 -16.99 -13.97 -2.51
CA GLY A 388 -17.28 -15.38 -2.69
C GLY A 388 -18.74 -15.73 -2.35
N THR A 389 -18.96 -16.98 -1.97
CA THR A 389 -20.28 -17.57 -1.77
C THR A 389 -20.68 -17.60 -0.28
N ASN A 390 -20.38 -18.70 0.41
CA ASN A 390 -20.50 -18.84 1.87
C ASN A 390 -19.22 -18.39 2.58
N GLN A 391 -18.10 -18.45 1.85
CA GLN A 391 -16.75 -18.03 2.20
C GLN A 391 -15.99 -17.83 0.87
N GLY A 392 -14.69 -17.54 0.94
CA GLY A 392 -13.87 -17.42 -0.27
C GLY A 392 -14.04 -16.07 -0.91
N ASP A 393 -14.20 -15.04 -0.08
CA ASP A 393 -13.94 -13.69 -0.53
C ASP A 393 -12.44 -13.57 -0.82
N GLU A 394 -12.09 -12.76 -1.81
CA GLU A 394 -10.75 -12.77 -2.39
C GLU A 394 -10.20 -11.36 -2.59
N LEU A 395 -8.87 -11.25 -2.50
CA LEU A 395 -8.09 -10.18 -3.10
C LEU A 395 -7.31 -10.75 -4.27
N ASN A 396 -7.29 -10.00 -5.36
CA ASN A 396 -6.70 -10.40 -6.62
C ASN A 396 -5.84 -9.26 -7.19
N ILE A 397 -4.81 -9.63 -7.96
CA ILE A 397 -4.04 -8.69 -8.79
C ILE A 397 -4.48 -8.89 -10.23
N LEU A 398 -4.92 -7.79 -10.86
CA LEU A 398 -5.45 -7.79 -12.20
C LEU A 398 -4.33 -8.04 -13.24
N LYS A 399 -4.39 -9.20 -13.92
CA LYS A 399 -3.47 -9.55 -15.00
C LYS A 399 -4.20 -9.60 -16.36
N PRO A 400 -3.54 -9.21 -17.47
CA PRO A 400 -4.11 -9.33 -18.82
C PRO A 400 -4.34 -10.81 -19.16
N SER A 401 -5.45 -11.10 -19.84
CA SER A 401 -5.86 -12.47 -20.21
C SER A 401 -6.16 -13.41 -19.03
N ALA A 402 -6.20 -12.90 -17.80
CA ALA A 402 -6.41 -13.74 -16.64
C ALA A 402 -7.83 -14.34 -16.62
N ASN A 403 -7.91 -15.54 -16.05
CA ASN A 403 -9.17 -16.21 -15.72
C ASN A 403 -9.17 -16.49 -14.21
N TYR A 404 -9.96 -15.74 -13.44
CA TYR A 404 -10.05 -15.91 -11.98
C TYR A 404 -10.92 -17.10 -11.56
N GLY A 405 -11.35 -17.91 -12.52
CA GLY A 405 -11.86 -19.25 -12.28
C GLY A 405 -13.33 -19.35 -11.93
N TRP A 406 -14.02 -18.29 -11.51
CA TRP A 406 -15.44 -18.41 -11.17
C TRP A 406 -16.30 -18.86 -12.37
N PRO A 407 -17.26 -19.79 -12.20
CA PRO A 407 -17.54 -20.58 -11.00
C PRO A 407 -16.77 -21.90 -10.95
N ASN A 408 -15.92 -22.22 -11.92
CA ASN A 408 -15.17 -23.48 -12.01
C ASN A 408 -14.20 -23.73 -10.85
N VAL A 409 -13.57 -22.67 -10.35
CA VAL A 409 -12.68 -22.68 -9.18
C VAL A 409 -13.17 -21.59 -8.23
N THR A 410 -13.13 -21.90 -6.94
CA THR A 410 -13.43 -20.95 -5.87
C THR A 410 -12.72 -21.42 -4.60
N THR A 411 -12.19 -20.48 -3.81
CA THR A 411 -11.56 -20.78 -2.52
C THR A 411 -12.61 -21.17 -1.46
N GLY A 412 -13.79 -20.56 -1.52
CA GLY A 412 -15.10 -21.10 -1.92
C GLY A 412 -15.70 -22.43 -1.46
N SER A 413 -16.97 -22.38 -1.03
CA SER A 413 -17.91 -23.51 -1.12
C SER A 413 -19.25 -23.01 -1.68
N TYR A 414 -19.87 -23.69 -2.64
CA TYR A 414 -21.14 -23.24 -3.20
C TYR A 414 -22.29 -23.27 -2.18
N ARG A 415 -23.38 -22.53 -2.47
CA ARG A 415 -24.59 -22.50 -1.63
C ARG A 415 -25.44 -23.76 -1.78
N THR A 416 -25.13 -24.59 -2.76
CA THR A 416 -25.89 -25.77 -3.17
C THR A 416 -24.93 -26.90 -3.52
N ASP A 417 -25.47 -28.05 -3.93
CA ASP A 417 -24.74 -29.20 -4.46
C ASP A 417 -24.21 -28.99 -5.89
N TYR A 418 -24.27 -27.75 -6.41
CA TYR A 418 -23.78 -27.38 -7.73
C TYR A 418 -22.35 -27.86 -7.98
N GLN A 419 -22.14 -28.46 -9.16
CA GLN A 419 -20.83 -28.84 -9.66
C GLN A 419 -20.65 -28.21 -11.04
N PRO A 420 -19.70 -27.28 -11.23
CA PRO A 420 -19.46 -26.68 -12.53
C PRO A 420 -18.88 -27.72 -13.49
N LYS A 421 -19.32 -27.68 -14.75
CA LYS A 421 -18.70 -28.50 -15.80
C LYS A 421 -17.27 -28.01 -16.04
N THR A 422 -16.30 -28.94 -16.03
CA THR A 422 -14.90 -28.63 -16.33
C THR A 422 -14.75 -28.02 -17.71
N ILE A 423 -13.99 -26.93 -17.81
CA ILE A 423 -13.63 -26.29 -19.07
C ILE A 423 -12.25 -26.81 -19.48
N SER A 424 -12.23 -27.61 -20.55
CA SER A 424 -10.99 -28.22 -21.04
C SER A 424 -9.97 -27.15 -21.44
N GLY A 425 -8.72 -27.30 -20.98
CA GLY A 425 -7.61 -26.40 -21.30
C GLY A 425 -7.65 -25.05 -20.56
N ALA A 426 -8.60 -24.82 -19.65
CA ALA A 426 -8.64 -23.60 -18.86
C ALA A 426 -7.45 -23.55 -17.88
N THR A 427 -6.76 -22.41 -17.84
CA THR A 427 -5.77 -22.08 -16.80
C THR A 427 -6.38 -21.00 -15.92
N PHE A 428 -6.30 -21.20 -14.61
CA PHE A 428 -6.88 -20.28 -13.63
C PHE A 428 -5.78 -19.47 -12.93
N THR A 429 -6.13 -18.26 -12.51
CA THR A 429 -5.29 -17.35 -11.75
C THR A 429 -5.72 -17.39 -10.30
N ASP A 430 -4.80 -17.77 -9.41
CA ASP A 430 -5.07 -17.82 -7.98
C ASP A 430 -5.18 -16.41 -7.38
N PRO A 431 -6.04 -16.22 -6.36
CA PRO A 431 -6.06 -14.99 -5.59
C PRO A 431 -4.78 -14.83 -4.78
N VAL A 432 -4.42 -13.58 -4.48
CA VAL A 432 -3.26 -13.28 -3.61
C VAL A 432 -3.61 -13.41 -2.12
N TYR A 433 -4.90 -13.40 -1.80
CA TYR A 433 -5.42 -13.66 -0.47
C TYR A 433 -6.89 -14.09 -0.54
N SER A 434 -7.30 -14.98 0.35
CA SER A 434 -8.70 -15.38 0.51
C SER A 434 -9.07 -15.49 1.99
N TRP A 435 -10.32 -15.17 2.34
CA TRP A 435 -10.83 -15.38 3.69
C TRP A 435 -11.61 -16.70 3.79
N ASP A 436 -11.36 -17.43 4.88
CA ASP A 436 -12.07 -18.66 5.26
C ASP A 436 -13.50 -18.42 5.78
N HIS A 437 -13.90 -17.15 5.88
CA HIS A 437 -15.22 -16.70 6.27
C HIS A 437 -15.66 -15.53 5.39
N THR A 438 -16.98 -15.25 5.36
CA THR A 438 -17.50 -14.09 4.63
C THR A 438 -17.12 -12.78 5.33
N VAL A 439 -16.30 -11.98 4.67
CA VAL A 439 -15.99 -10.56 4.97
C VAL A 439 -16.93 -9.63 4.18
N ALA A 440 -17.26 -10.01 2.94
CA ALA A 440 -17.86 -9.20 1.89
C ALA A 440 -17.04 -7.91 1.64
N PRO A 441 -15.79 -8.05 1.12
CA PRO A 441 -14.87 -6.94 0.93
C PRO A 441 -15.33 -5.98 -0.18
N THR A 442 -15.08 -4.69 0.00
CA THR A 442 -15.62 -3.63 -0.86
C THR A 442 -14.54 -2.70 -1.42
N GLY A 443 -14.80 -1.39 -1.55
CA GLY A 443 -13.87 -0.40 -2.09
C GLY A 443 -12.61 -0.30 -1.23
N LEU A 444 -11.49 -0.84 -1.71
CA LEU A 444 -10.19 -0.83 -1.04
C LEU A 444 -9.31 0.35 -1.50
N THR A 445 -8.27 0.67 -0.73
CA THR A 445 -7.25 1.64 -1.09
C THR A 445 -5.90 1.25 -0.51
N PHE A 446 -4.81 1.61 -1.18
CA PHE A 446 -3.49 1.66 -0.54
C PHE A 446 -3.38 2.95 0.27
N TYR A 447 -2.87 2.87 1.49
CA TYR A 447 -2.65 4.04 2.33
C TYR A 447 -1.34 4.74 1.95
N SER A 448 -1.41 6.05 1.69
CA SER A 448 -0.28 6.87 1.25
C SER A 448 -0.02 8.09 2.14
N GLY A 449 -0.85 8.31 3.17
CA GLY A 449 -0.78 9.48 4.03
C GLY A 449 0.37 9.49 5.02
N ALA A 450 0.63 10.66 5.60
CA ALA A 450 1.66 10.86 6.61
C ALA A 450 1.16 10.69 8.06
N GLU A 451 -0.16 10.63 8.27
CA GLU A 451 -0.76 10.53 9.61
C GLU A 451 -0.48 9.16 10.27
N PHE A 452 -0.38 8.11 9.46
CA PHE A 452 0.07 6.78 9.87
C PHE A 452 1.32 6.36 9.07
N PRO A 453 2.53 6.84 9.41
CA PRO A 453 3.74 6.52 8.64
C PRO A 453 3.98 5.02 8.46
N LEU A 454 3.70 4.21 9.48
CA LEU A 454 3.84 2.74 9.43
C LEU A 454 2.78 2.03 8.58
N TRP A 455 1.73 2.72 8.17
CA TRP A 455 0.70 2.18 7.30
C TRP A 455 0.95 2.51 5.82
N LYS A 456 1.98 3.29 5.49
CA LYS A 456 2.28 3.64 4.10
C LYS A 456 2.50 2.36 3.28
N GLY A 457 1.85 2.27 2.11
CA GLY A 457 1.87 1.08 1.25
C GLY A 457 1.01 -0.09 1.75
N ASN A 458 0.36 0.02 2.91
CA ASN A 458 -0.55 -1.02 3.38
C ASN A 458 -1.88 -0.90 2.65
N LEU A 459 -2.52 -2.04 2.41
CA LEU A 459 -3.85 -2.13 1.83
C LEU A 459 -4.92 -2.03 2.91
N ILE A 460 -5.90 -1.15 2.71
CA ILE A 460 -7.05 -0.97 3.60
C ILE A 460 -8.28 -1.55 2.92
N VAL A 461 -8.90 -2.55 3.55
CA VAL A 461 -10.02 -3.31 2.97
C VAL A 461 -11.24 -3.27 3.88
N PRO A 462 -12.30 -2.52 3.53
CA PRO A 462 -13.56 -2.53 4.26
C PRO A 462 -14.43 -3.74 3.92
N GLY A 463 -15.15 -4.27 4.91
CA GLY A 463 -16.05 -5.41 4.78
C GLY A 463 -17.49 -5.10 5.20
N LEU A 464 -18.47 -5.58 4.42
CA LEU A 464 -19.89 -5.36 4.68
C LEU A 464 -20.43 -6.30 5.75
N SER A 465 -20.11 -7.59 5.68
CA SER A 465 -20.88 -8.66 6.35
C SER A 465 -20.96 -8.45 7.86
N LYS A 466 -19.80 -8.44 8.51
CA LYS A 466 -19.65 -8.20 9.96
C LYS A 466 -19.14 -6.78 10.28
N GLY A 467 -19.00 -5.92 9.27
CA GLY A 467 -18.48 -4.57 9.46
C GLY A 467 -17.00 -4.50 9.85
N SER A 468 -16.15 -5.29 9.19
CA SER A 468 -14.70 -5.30 9.40
C SER A 468 -14.01 -4.17 8.63
N LEU A 469 -12.85 -3.75 9.14
CA LEU A 469 -11.87 -2.94 8.42
C LEU A 469 -10.52 -3.64 8.57
N TRP A 470 -9.93 -4.08 7.47
CA TRP A 470 -8.64 -4.75 7.50
C TRP A 470 -7.53 -3.79 7.11
N ARG A 471 -6.41 -3.82 7.83
CA ARG A 471 -5.12 -3.34 7.33
C ARG A 471 -4.27 -4.54 6.97
N MET A 472 -3.72 -4.52 5.76
CA MET A 472 -2.92 -5.61 5.22
C MET A 472 -1.57 -5.09 4.77
N VAL A 473 -0.50 -5.73 5.25
CA VAL A 473 0.87 -5.44 4.83
C VAL A 473 1.14 -6.26 3.56
N VAL A 474 1.56 -5.55 2.51
CA VAL A 474 1.87 -6.13 1.20
C VAL A 474 3.38 -6.19 1.02
N ASP A 475 3.89 -7.33 0.54
CA ASP A 475 5.28 -7.50 0.09
C ASP A 475 5.26 -8.18 -1.28
N GLY A 476 5.63 -7.40 -2.32
CA GLY A 476 5.46 -7.81 -3.71
C GLY A 476 4.00 -8.12 -4.04
N ASP A 477 3.73 -9.37 -4.44
CA ASP A 477 2.40 -9.86 -4.79
C ASP A 477 1.70 -10.62 -3.66
N LYS A 478 2.19 -10.49 -2.41
CA LYS A 478 1.69 -11.26 -1.26
C LYS A 478 1.20 -10.38 -0.12
N ILE A 479 0.17 -10.85 0.57
CA ILE A 479 -0.19 -10.35 1.89
C ILE A 479 0.64 -11.10 2.94
N ILE A 480 1.50 -10.38 3.66
CA ILE A 480 2.38 -10.96 4.70
C ILE A 480 1.87 -10.75 6.12
N SER A 481 0.93 -9.82 6.30
CA SER A 481 0.25 -9.60 7.58
C SER A 481 -1.14 -9.02 7.33
N ALA A 482 -2.13 -9.43 8.11
CA ALA A 482 -3.48 -8.90 8.07
C ALA A 482 -3.99 -8.69 9.50
N GLU A 483 -4.52 -7.51 9.78
CA GLU A 483 -5.14 -7.20 11.07
C GLU A 483 -6.52 -6.59 10.88
N GLU A 484 -7.46 -6.94 11.77
CA GLU A 484 -8.75 -6.27 11.85
C GLU A 484 -8.68 -5.07 12.80
N LEU A 485 -9.01 -3.90 12.28
CA LEU A 485 -9.14 -2.68 13.04
C LEU A 485 -10.55 -2.56 13.64
N PHE A 486 -10.65 -1.90 14.79
CA PHE A 486 -11.93 -1.52 15.40
C PHE A 486 -12.88 -2.69 15.70
N ILE A 487 -12.35 -3.86 16.08
CA ILE A 487 -13.14 -5.10 16.32
C ILE A 487 -14.30 -4.92 17.33
N ASN A 488 -14.17 -3.99 18.28
CA ASN A 488 -15.16 -3.70 19.31
C ASN A 488 -16.15 -2.58 18.94
N SER A 489 -16.00 -1.97 17.76
CA SER A 489 -16.86 -0.88 17.28
C SER A 489 -17.15 -1.00 15.79
N ARG A 490 -17.35 -2.22 15.30
CA ARG A 490 -17.58 -2.54 13.88
C ARG A 490 -18.73 -1.72 13.28
N VAL A 491 -18.58 -1.35 12.01
CA VAL A 491 -19.58 -0.64 11.20
C VAL A 491 -19.60 -1.32 9.85
N ARG A 492 -20.76 -1.52 9.21
CA ARG A 492 -20.80 -2.06 7.84
C ARG A 492 -20.15 -1.07 6.89
N LEU A 493 -19.01 -1.41 6.30
CA LEU A 493 -18.23 -0.46 5.49
C LEU A 493 -18.30 -0.79 4.00
N ARG A 494 -18.34 0.27 3.18
CA ARG A 494 -18.55 0.22 1.73
C ARG A 494 -17.34 0.67 0.91
N LYS A 495 -16.60 1.66 1.38
CA LYS A 495 -15.44 2.18 0.65
C LYS A 495 -14.46 2.82 1.60
N ALA A 496 -13.16 2.59 1.37
CA ALA A 496 -12.06 3.36 1.90
C ALA A 496 -11.43 4.18 0.77
N ILE A 497 -10.99 5.40 1.09
CA ILE A 497 -10.19 6.23 0.19
C ILE A 497 -9.23 7.08 1.02
N VAL A 498 -8.10 7.46 0.42
CA VAL A 498 -7.21 8.48 0.98
C VAL A 498 -7.54 9.81 0.30
N SER A 499 -7.80 10.87 1.09
CA SER A 499 -7.99 12.24 0.56
C SER A 499 -6.69 12.74 -0.09
N PRO A 500 -6.73 13.80 -0.93
CA PRO A 500 -5.50 14.32 -1.52
C PRO A 500 -4.47 14.81 -0.46
N GLY A 501 -4.92 15.17 0.75
CA GLY A 501 -4.11 15.52 1.92
C GLY A 501 -3.64 14.34 2.75
N GLY A 502 -3.91 13.10 2.32
CA GLY A 502 -3.40 11.89 2.97
C GLY A 502 -4.27 11.35 4.11
N GLN A 503 -5.50 11.84 4.29
CA GLN A 503 -6.39 11.39 5.36
C GLN A 503 -7.21 10.18 4.92
N LEU A 504 -7.40 9.20 5.81
CA LEU A 504 -8.18 8.00 5.50
C LEU A 504 -9.67 8.22 5.79
N TYR A 505 -10.50 8.12 4.77
CA TYR A 505 -11.95 8.23 4.86
C TYR A 505 -12.65 6.93 4.52
N LEU A 506 -13.76 6.65 5.20
CA LEU A 506 -14.59 5.48 5.04
C LEU A 506 -16.06 5.88 4.80
N LEU A 507 -16.77 5.10 3.98
CA LEU A 507 -18.24 5.15 3.86
C LEU A 507 -18.87 3.93 4.54
N SER A 508 -19.97 4.13 5.28
CA SER A 508 -20.79 3.03 5.80
C SER A 508 -21.93 2.64 4.83
N ASP A 509 -22.36 1.38 4.88
CA ASP A 509 -23.45 0.81 4.07
C ASP A 509 -24.74 0.68 4.90
N GLU A 510 -25.34 1.82 5.23
CA GLU A 510 -26.50 1.92 6.14
C GLU A 510 -27.53 2.93 5.59
N GLU A 511 -28.79 2.86 6.05
CA GLU A 511 -29.81 3.85 5.68
C GLU A 511 -29.48 5.25 6.21
N ASP A 512 -28.97 5.33 7.45
CA ASP A 512 -28.30 6.51 7.99
C ASP A 512 -26.78 6.37 7.81
N GLY A 513 -26.37 6.32 6.55
CA GLY A 513 -24.99 6.14 6.13
C GLY A 513 -24.09 7.30 6.54
N LYS A 514 -22.82 6.99 6.77
CA LYS A 514 -21.85 7.88 7.39
C LYS A 514 -20.62 8.05 6.51
N LEU A 515 -20.07 9.26 6.53
CA LEU A 515 -18.68 9.52 6.19
C LEU A 515 -17.87 9.51 7.49
N ILE A 516 -16.86 8.67 7.57
CA ILE A 516 -16.05 8.44 8.77
C ILE A 516 -14.59 8.77 8.42
N ARG A 517 -13.91 9.55 9.26
CA ARG A 517 -12.46 9.76 9.16
C ARG A 517 -11.75 8.84 10.14
N VAL A 518 -10.69 8.18 9.69
CA VAL A 518 -9.75 7.42 10.53
C VAL A 518 -8.52 8.28 10.73
N PHE A 519 -8.12 8.46 11.99
CA PHE A 519 -7.07 9.38 12.40
C PHE A 519 -6.20 8.78 13.49
N ASN A 520 -4.97 9.27 13.61
CA ASN A 520 -4.07 8.78 14.65
C ASN A 520 -4.37 9.52 15.96
N GLY A 521 -4.95 8.80 16.92
CA GLY A 521 -5.29 9.33 18.23
C GLY A 521 -4.03 9.71 19.01
N LYS A 522 -4.17 10.69 19.92
CA LYS A 522 -3.12 10.97 20.91
C LYS A 522 -3.05 9.77 21.86
N SER A 523 -1.87 9.19 21.98
CA SER A 523 -1.53 8.14 22.96
C SER A 523 -1.61 8.65 24.39
#